data_AF-A0A0R1Q2M1-F1
#
_entry.id   AF-A0A0R1Q2M1-F1
#
_cell.length_a   1.000
_cell.length_b   1.000
_cell.length_c   1.000
_cell.angle_alpha   90.00
_cell.angle_beta   90.00
_cell.angle_gamma   90.00
#
_symmetry.space_group_name_H-M   'P 1'
#
loop_
_entity.id
_entity.type
_entity.pdbx_description
1 polymer ?
#
loop_
_entity_poly.entity_id
_entity_poly.type
_entity_poly.pdbx_seq_one_letter_code
_entity_poly.pdbx_strand_id
1 'polypeptide(L)'
;MTAKEKSVVFFLFKRVFRQLLYVLMWLLLGGIVFPMVLSFITGTNYNLVEAIKNIILGPMLYIIVGCLALLSYSDFKVLIQNGISRHTYWKAKIVAFLGISALSQAIGILYVFLLKLTLSGLSWEKHSLFMQVYGGFFKNTTVAYLMSFLFAILSSFVFSLGCILTGSIFSLFAKKQRRLVILAMLTLFIVAVATISNAYDKNGFTVAPKIIELLNFLAGYDKSSAGKALNPTMPFIDLIIFGIVSSLCSLQVMKRFKVRNE
;
A
#
# COMPACT_ATOMS: atom_id res chain seq x y z
N MET A 1 6.71 3.69 -25.92
CA MET A 1 7.68 4.36 -25.02
C MET A 1 8.94 4.65 -25.78
N THR A 2 9.51 5.85 -25.65
CA THR A 2 10.79 6.20 -26.27
C THR A 2 11.97 5.55 -25.55
N ALA A 3 13.15 5.47 -26.17
CA ALA A 3 14.36 4.94 -25.52
C ALA A 3 14.72 5.72 -24.24
N LYS A 4 14.55 7.05 -24.28
CA LYS A 4 14.75 7.93 -23.12
C LYS A 4 13.77 7.59 -21.98
N GLU A 5 12.50 7.36 -22.29
CA GLU A 5 11.49 6.91 -21.30
C GLU A 5 11.87 5.59 -20.64
N LYS A 6 12.32 4.60 -21.43
CA LYS A 6 12.72 3.29 -20.91
C LYS A 6 13.92 3.40 -19.95
N SER A 7 14.91 4.22 -20.29
CA SER A 7 16.07 4.46 -19.44
C SER A 7 15.68 5.10 -18.10
N VAL A 8 14.80 6.10 -18.11
CA VAL A 8 14.30 6.74 -16.87
C VAL A 8 13.48 5.76 -16.02
N VAL A 9 12.62 4.94 -16.64
CA VAL A 9 11.89 3.88 -15.92
C VAL A 9 12.85 2.91 -15.26
N PHE A 10 13.84 2.41 -15.99
CA PHE A 10 14.81 1.46 -15.46
C PHE A 10 15.62 2.07 -14.30
N PHE A 11 16.04 3.33 -14.43
CA PHE A 11 16.73 4.06 -13.37
C PHE A 11 15.88 4.17 -12.09
N LEU A 12 14.63 4.62 -12.21
CA LEU A 12 13.70 4.74 -11.07
C LEU A 12 13.40 3.37 -10.46
N PHE A 13 13.12 2.37 -11.30
CA PHE A 13 12.85 1.02 -10.86
C PHE A 13 14.01 0.44 -10.06
N LYS A 14 15.24 0.49 -10.61
CA LYS A 14 16.45 -0.02 -9.94
C LYS A 14 16.68 0.69 -8.61
N ARG A 15 16.47 2.00 -8.56
CA ARG A 15 16.64 2.79 -7.33
C ARG A 15 15.64 2.40 -6.26
N VAL A 16 14.34 2.38 -6.58
CA VAL A 16 13.28 2.04 -5.63
C VAL A 16 13.42 0.59 -5.18
N PHE A 17 13.76 -0.33 -6.08
CA PHE A 17 14.04 -1.72 -5.74
C PHE A 17 15.20 -1.86 -4.74
N ARG A 18 16.29 -1.10 -4.94
CA ARG A 18 17.41 -1.07 -3.98
C ARG A 18 16.97 -0.51 -2.62
N GLN A 19 16.19 0.56 -2.60
CA GLN A 19 15.65 1.13 -1.35
C GLN A 19 14.74 0.13 -0.62
N LEU A 20 13.89 -0.59 -1.37
CA LEU A 20 13.04 -1.63 -0.83
C LEU A 20 13.88 -2.73 -0.15
N LEU A 21 14.95 -3.20 -0.80
CA LEU A 21 15.85 -4.21 -0.22
C LEU A 21 16.55 -3.71 1.05
N TYR A 22 17.03 -2.46 1.08
CA TYR A 22 17.63 -1.91 2.28
C TYR A 22 16.65 -1.82 3.45
N VAL A 23 15.42 -1.34 3.20
CA VAL A 23 14.39 -1.26 4.24
C VAL A 23 13.99 -2.64 4.73
N LEU A 24 13.82 -3.60 3.82
CA LEU A 24 13.51 -4.99 4.17
C LEU A 24 14.63 -5.62 5.02
N MET A 25 15.89 -5.40 4.66
CA MET A 25 17.04 -5.89 5.43
C MET A 25 17.01 -5.34 6.86
N TRP A 26 16.80 -4.04 7.04
CA TRP A 26 16.70 -3.44 8.37
C TRP A 26 15.55 -4.00 9.20
N LEU A 27 14.41 -4.27 8.57
CA LEU A 27 13.26 -4.85 9.27
C LEU A 27 13.49 -6.33 9.64
N LEU A 28 14.19 -7.11 8.82
CA LEU A 28 14.58 -8.47 9.17
C LEU A 28 15.61 -8.49 10.30
N LEU A 29 16.57 -7.56 10.28
CA LEU A 29 17.54 -7.40 11.37
C LEU A 29 16.85 -7.02 12.68
N GLY A 30 15.96 -6.03 12.66
CA GLY A 30 15.23 -5.58 13.86
C GLY A 30 14.14 -6.56 14.33
N GLY A 31 13.50 -7.28 13.41
CA GLY A 31 12.36 -8.14 13.72
C GLY A 31 12.70 -9.60 14.02
N ILE A 32 13.82 -10.11 13.49
CA ILE A 32 14.23 -11.52 13.68
C ILE A 32 15.56 -11.58 14.44
N VAL A 33 16.59 -10.89 13.93
CA VAL A 33 17.95 -11.03 14.47
C VAL A 33 18.05 -10.40 15.85
N PHE A 34 17.45 -9.24 16.07
CA PHE A 34 17.49 -8.57 17.37
C PHE A 34 16.78 -9.36 18.49
N PRO A 35 15.53 -9.85 18.32
CA PRO A 35 14.90 -10.74 19.30
C PRO A 35 15.68 -12.04 19.52
N MET A 36 16.27 -12.60 18.47
CA MET A 36 17.12 -13.79 18.58
C MET A 36 18.34 -13.53 19.47
N VAL A 37 19.06 -12.43 19.26
CA VAL A 37 20.22 -12.05 20.09
C VAL A 37 19.79 -11.77 21.53
N LEU A 38 18.68 -11.05 21.74
CA LEU A 38 18.15 -10.82 23.09
C LEU A 38 17.82 -12.14 23.79
N SER A 39 17.18 -13.07 23.08
CA SER A 39 16.81 -14.36 23.66
C SER A 39 18.00 -15.19 24.11
N PHE A 40 19.12 -15.08 23.39
CA PHE A 40 20.38 -15.71 23.75
C PHE A 40 20.98 -15.09 25.03
N ILE A 41 20.84 -13.76 25.19
CA ILE A 41 21.30 -13.04 26.38
C ILE A 41 20.41 -13.33 27.59
N THR A 42 19.08 -13.39 27.42
CA THR A 42 18.11 -13.57 28.51
C THR A 42 17.81 -15.02 28.84
N GLY A 43 18.33 -15.98 28.07
CA GLY A 43 18.09 -17.41 28.25
C GLY A 43 16.66 -17.85 27.91
N THR A 44 15.89 -17.04 27.17
CA THR A 44 14.51 -17.37 26.77
C THR A 44 14.49 -18.22 25.51
N ASN A 45 13.58 -19.19 25.42
CA ASN A 45 13.42 -20.04 24.23
C ASN A 45 12.85 -19.24 23.05
N TYR A 46 13.70 -18.89 22.08
CA TYR A 46 13.27 -18.28 20.83
C TYR A 46 13.13 -19.32 19.72
N ASN A 47 11.94 -19.38 19.12
CA ASN A 47 11.65 -20.27 18.00
C ASN A 47 11.75 -19.51 16.68
N LEU A 48 12.86 -19.69 15.96
CA LEU A 48 13.09 -19.05 14.67
C LEU A 48 12.06 -19.45 13.60
N VAL A 49 11.58 -20.70 13.64
CA VAL A 49 10.57 -21.19 12.69
C VAL A 49 9.24 -20.46 12.91
N GLU A 50 8.86 -20.24 14.16
CA GLU A 50 7.65 -19.50 14.52
C GLU A 50 7.78 -18.01 14.20
N ALA A 51 8.95 -17.42 14.46
CA ALA A 51 9.24 -16.04 14.06
C ALA A 51 9.08 -15.86 12.54
N ILE A 52 9.59 -16.79 11.73
CA ILE A 52 9.41 -16.75 10.26
C ILE A 52 7.93 -16.92 9.91
N LYS A 53 7.20 -17.88 10.50
CA LYS A 53 5.77 -18.10 10.22
C LYS A 53 4.91 -16.86 10.47
N ASN A 54 5.28 -16.06 11.48
CA ASN A 54 4.52 -14.88 11.88
C ASN A 54 4.84 -13.63 11.03
N ILE A 55 5.77 -13.71 10.07
CA ILE A 55 6.07 -12.58 9.18
C ILE A 55 4.95 -12.42 8.15
N ILE A 56 4.33 -11.25 8.17
CA ILE A 56 3.27 -10.86 7.23
C ILE A 56 3.90 -10.10 6.05
N LEU A 57 4.67 -10.81 5.22
CA LEU A 57 5.54 -10.20 4.20
C LEU A 57 4.77 -9.37 3.15
N GLY A 58 3.62 -9.84 2.68
CA GLY A 58 2.83 -9.15 1.64
C GLY A 58 2.39 -7.74 2.05
N PRO A 59 1.60 -7.59 3.13
CA PRO A 59 1.23 -6.31 3.71
C PRO A 59 2.43 -5.43 4.11
N MET A 60 3.50 -6.02 4.62
CA MET A 60 4.73 -5.30 4.93
C MET A 60 5.35 -4.65 3.68
N LEU A 61 5.53 -5.42 2.60
CA LEU A 61 6.03 -4.89 1.33
C LEU A 61 5.06 -3.86 0.71
N TYR A 62 3.74 -4.10 0.82
CA TYR A 62 2.70 -3.18 0.39
C TYR A 62 2.88 -1.78 1.02
N ILE A 63 3.06 -1.73 2.35
CA ILE A 63 3.28 -0.48 3.10
C ILE A 63 4.61 0.17 2.73
N ILE A 64 5.70 -0.61 2.66
CA ILE A 64 7.03 -0.05 2.34
C ILE A 64 7.03 0.59 0.95
N VAL A 65 6.46 -0.08 -0.06
CA VAL A 65 6.36 0.48 -1.42
C VAL A 65 5.54 1.77 -1.42
N GLY A 66 4.42 1.82 -0.68
CA GLY A 66 3.66 3.06 -0.49
C GLY A 66 4.46 4.18 0.17
N CYS A 67 5.24 3.88 1.21
CA CYS A 67 6.12 4.85 1.86
C CYS A 67 7.19 5.39 0.90
N LEU A 68 7.79 4.54 0.08
CA LEU A 68 8.74 4.96 -0.96
C LEU A 68 8.05 5.80 -2.05
N ALA A 69 6.81 5.50 -2.40
CA ALA A 69 6.01 6.25 -3.36
C ALA A 69 5.77 7.71 -2.92
N LEU A 70 5.69 7.98 -1.61
CA LEU A 70 5.57 9.33 -1.04
C LEU A 70 6.81 10.22 -1.33
N LEU A 71 7.95 9.64 -1.65
CA LEU A 71 9.20 10.36 -1.89
C LEU A 71 9.31 10.81 -3.37
N SER A 72 8.60 11.88 -3.74
CA SER A 72 8.60 12.39 -5.13
C SER A 72 9.70 13.40 -5.45
N TYR A 73 10.07 14.25 -4.51
CA TYR A 73 10.81 15.48 -4.84
C TYR A 73 12.28 15.26 -5.23
N SER A 74 12.99 14.35 -4.56
CA SER A 74 14.42 14.09 -4.84
C SER A 74 14.64 13.64 -6.29
N ASP A 75 13.76 12.75 -6.74
CA ASP A 75 13.89 12.08 -8.03
C ASP A 75 13.48 13.01 -9.15
N PHE A 76 12.44 13.81 -8.88
CA PHE A 76 12.03 14.89 -9.74
C PHE A 76 13.17 15.89 -9.96
N LYS A 77 13.80 16.39 -8.89
CA LYS A 77 14.88 17.39 -8.99
C LYS A 77 16.03 16.91 -9.87
N VAL A 78 16.54 15.69 -9.62
CA VAL A 78 17.65 15.11 -10.38
C VAL A 78 17.29 14.91 -11.86
N LEU A 79 16.10 14.40 -12.15
CA LEU A 79 15.72 14.10 -13.54
C LEU A 79 15.39 15.36 -14.35
N ILE A 80 14.71 16.35 -13.74
CA ILE A 80 14.44 17.62 -14.42
C ILE A 80 15.73 18.40 -14.68
N GLN A 81 16.70 18.40 -13.75
CA GLN A 81 18.01 19.03 -13.96
C GLN A 81 18.80 18.39 -15.10
N ASN A 82 18.60 17.09 -15.35
CA ASN A 82 19.19 16.36 -16.49
C ASN A 82 18.37 16.47 -17.80
N GLY A 83 17.46 17.44 -17.93
CA GLY A 83 16.71 17.68 -19.16
C GLY A 83 15.61 16.65 -19.46
N ILE A 84 15.08 15.96 -18.44
CA ILE A 84 13.88 15.12 -18.57
C ILE A 84 12.64 16.01 -18.46
N SER A 85 11.64 15.80 -19.32
CA SER A 85 10.37 16.52 -19.22
C SER A 85 9.54 16.05 -18.02
N ARG A 86 8.69 16.93 -17.47
CA ARG A 86 7.81 16.58 -16.33
C ARG A 86 6.84 15.43 -16.66
N HIS A 87 6.34 15.39 -17.89
CA HIS A 87 5.46 14.33 -18.36
C HIS A 87 6.19 12.97 -18.47
N THR A 88 7.41 12.98 -19.02
CA THR A 88 8.27 11.80 -19.09
C THR A 88 8.60 11.27 -17.69
N TYR A 89 8.92 12.15 -16.74
CA TYR A 89 9.15 11.78 -15.34
C TYR A 89 7.92 11.14 -14.71
N TRP A 90 6.74 11.77 -14.82
CA TRP A 90 5.51 11.26 -14.24
C TRP A 90 5.16 9.86 -14.76
N LYS A 91 5.19 9.69 -16.09
CA LYS A 91 4.92 8.40 -16.73
C LYS A 91 5.92 7.33 -16.28
N ALA A 92 7.20 7.70 -16.22
CA ALA A 92 8.23 6.77 -15.78
C ALA A 92 8.06 6.37 -14.31
N LYS A 93 7.67 7.33 -13.46
CA LYS A 93 7.39 7.07 -12.04
C LYS A 93 6.23 6.12 -11.86
N ILE A 94 5.10 6.36 -12.54
CA ILE A 94 3.94 5.45 -12.47
C ILE A 94 4.35 4.04 -12.89
N VAL A 95 4.97 3.89 -14.06
CA VAL A 95 5.36 2.55 -14.56
C VAL A 95 6.32 1.85 -13.61
N ALA A 96 7.31 2.56 -13.06
CA ALA A 96 8.26 1.98 -12.10
C ALA A 96 7.57 1.51 -10.82
N PHE A 97 6.68 2.33 -10.24
CA PHE A 97 5.97 1.97 -9.01
C PHE A 97 4.92 0.89 -9.23
N LEU A 98 4.22 0.86 -10.38
CA LEU A 98 3.33 -0.24 -10.73
C LEU A 98 4.12 -1.55 -10.86
N GLY A 99 5.27 -1.54 -11.54
CA GLY A 99 6.13 -2.72 -11.66
C GLY A 99 6.61 -3.25 -10.31
N ILE A 100 7.05 -2.36 -9.41
CA ILE A 100 7.51 -2.74 -8.06
C ILE A 100 6.34 -3.20 -7.18
N SER A 101 5.18 -2.57 -7.32
CA SER A 101 3.95 -2.95 -6.62
C SER A 101 3.48 -4.35 -7.03
N ALA A 102 3.57 -4.70 -8.33
CA ALA A 102 3.27 -6.04 -8.82
C ALA A 102 4.27 -7.07 -8.27
N LEU A 103 5.57 -6.76 -8.37
CA LEU A 103 6.64 -7.64 -7.93
C LEU A 103 6.59 -7.90 -6.43
N SER A 104 6.32 -6.87 -5.62
CA SER A 104 6.16 -7.02 -4.17
C SER A 104 4.98 -7.91 -3.78
N GLN A 105 3.83 -7.74 -4.43
CA GLN A 105 2.68 -8.63 -4.20
C GLN A 105 2.96 -10.05 -4.67
N ALA A 106 3.59 -10.24 -5.83
CA ALA A 106 3.99 -11.56 -6.31
C ALA A 106 4.93 -12.27 -5.32
N ILE A 107 5.92 -11.58 -4.77
CA ILE A 107 6.82 -12.12 -3.74
C ILE A 107 6.04 -12.47 -2.46
N GLY A 108 5.17 -11.58 -1.99
CA GLY A 108 4.36 -11.83 -0.78
C GLY A 108 3.43 -13.04 -0.94
N ILE A 109 2.84 -13.20 -2.13
CA ILE A 109 1.97 -14.32 -2.47
C ILE A 109 2.77 -15.63 -2.51
N LEU A 110 3.91 -15.62 -3.21
CA LEU A 110 4.81 -16.76 -3.31
C LEU A 110 5.32 -17.19 -1.93
N TYR A 111 5.62 -16.23 -1.05
CA TYR A 111 6.07 -16.48 0.31
C TYR A 111 5.03 -17.26 1.14
N VAL A 112 3.78 -16.81 1.17
CA VAL A 112 2.71 -17.52 1.90
C VAL A 112 2.44 -18.89 1.26
N PHE A 113 2.53 -19.01 -0.07
CA PHE A 113 2.41 -20.29 -0.76
C PHE A 113 3.53 -21.28 -0.35
N LEU A 114 4.78 -20.82 -0.29
CA LEU A 114 5.92 -21.63 0.18
C LEU A 114 5.77 -22.04 1.65
N LEU A 115 5.33 -21.15 2.53
CA LEU A 115 5.07 -21.49 3.93
C LEU A 115 3.95 -22.52 4.07
N LYS A 116 2.90 -22.42 3.25
CA LYS A 116 1.81 -23.42 3.20
C LYS A 116 2.34 -24.79 2.79
N LEU A 117 3.21 -24.84 1.79
CA LEU A 117 3.78 -26.09 1.27
C LEU A 117 4.75 -26.74 2.26
N THR A 118 5.60 -25.94 2.91
CA THR A 118 6.73 -26.45 3.71
C THR A 118 6.40 -26.66 5.19
N LEU A 119 5.43 -25.92 5.74
CA LEU A 119 5.20 -25.87 7.19
C LEU A 119 3.75 -26.17 7.62
N SER A 120 3.00 -26.87 6.75
CA SER A 120 1.72 -27.55 7.02
C SER A 120 0.86 -26.91 8.13
N GLY A 121 0.19 -25.81 7.82
CA GLY A 121 -0.74 -25.16 8.75
C GLY A 121 -1.36 -23.83 8.31
N LEU A 122 -0.83 -23.20 7.25
CA LEU A 122 -1.27 -21.87 6.81
C LEU A 122 -2.15 -21.97 5.56
N SER A 123 -3.46 -21.78 5.72
CA SER A 123 -4.39 -21.63 4.60
C SER A 123 -4.34 -20.19 4.07
N TRP A 124 -4.03 -20.01 2.77
CA TRP A 124 -4.03 -18.72 2.06
C TRP A 124 -5.23 -17.82 2.38
N GLU A 125 -6.39 -18.44 2.56
CA GLU A 125 -7.68 -17.79 2.84
C GLU A 125 -7.64 -16.93 4.12
N LYS A 126 -6.86 -17.34 5.13
CA LYS A 126 -6.70 -16.59 6.38
C LYS A 126 -5.76 -15.39 6.26
N HIS A 127 -4.94 -15.34 5.21
CA HIS A 127 -3.98 -14.24 4.99
C HIS A 127 -4.42 -13.25 3.92
N SER A 128 -5.40 -13.61 3.10
CA SER A 128 -6.00 -12.70 2.13
C SER A 128 -7.22 -12.01 2.73
N LEU A 129 -7.14 -10.69 2.93
CA LEU A 129 -8.30 -9.87 3.32
C LEU A 129 -9.46 -10.02 2.31
N PHE A 130 -9.13 -10.12 1.02
CA PHE A 130 -10.15 -10.35 -0.01
C PHE A 130 -10.87 -11.67 0.21
N MET A 131 -10.14 -12.75 0.52
CA MET A 131 -10.75 -14.06 0.69
C MET A 131 -11.62 -14.14 1.95
N GLN A 132 -11.23 -13.45 3.03
CA GLN A 132 -12.03 -13.36 4.25
C GLN A 132 -13.37 -12.66 4.03
N VAL A 133 -13.40 -11.66 3.15
CA VAL A 133 -14.59 -10.80 2.93
C VAL A 133 -15.45 -11.29 1.75
N TYR A 134 -14.81 -11.71 0.65
CA TYR A 134 -15.45 -12.02 -0.63
C TYR A 134 -15.28 -13.48 -1.06
N GLY A 135 -14.54 -14.31 -0.33
CA GLY A 135 -14.20 -15.67 -0.75
C GLY A 135 -15.41 -16.57 -1.00
N GLY A 136 -16.46 -16.41 -0.20
CA GLY A 136 -17.71 -17.17 -0.36
C GLY A 136 -18.60 -16.72 -1.52
N PHE A 137 -18.24 -15.65 -2.25
CA PHE A 137 -19.04 -15.15 -3.37
C PHE A 137 -18.96 -16.08 -4.59
N PHE A 138 -17.78 -16.67 -4.83
CA PHE A 138 -17.56 -17.56 -5.96
C PHE A 138 -17.85 -19.00 -5.56
N LYS A 139 -18.70 -19.69 -6.35
CA LYS A 139 -18.94 -21.14 -6.17
C LYS A 139 -17.70 -22.00 -6.46
N ASN A 140 -16.78 -21.49 -7.28
CA ASN A 140 -15.53 -22.16 -7.64
C ASN A 140 -14.35 -21.52 -6.90
N THR A 141 -13.67 -22.31 -6.07
CA THR A 141 -12.52 -21.87 -5.25
C THR A 141 -11.34 -21.38 -6.09
N THR A 142 -11.10 -21.97 -7.26
CA THR A 142 -10.03 -21.53 -8.18
C THR A 142 -10.29 -20.12 -8.71
N VAL A 143 -11.55 -19.80 -9.01
CA VAL A 143 -11.95 -18.44 -9.44
C VAL A 143 -11.79 -17.45 -8.29
N ALA A 144 -12.15 -17.85 -7.06
CA ALA A 144 -11.94 -17.03 -5.87
C ALA A 144 -10.46 -16.70 -5.64
N TYR A 145 -9.55 -17.68 -5.80
CA TYR A 145 -8.11 -17.47 -5.68
C TYR A 145 -7.57 -16.53 -6.77
N LEU A 146 -8.00 -16.72 -8.02
CA LEU A 146 -7.60 -15.83 -9.13
C LEU A 146 -8.07 -14.39 -8.89
N MET A 147 -9.32 -14.21 -8.45
CA MET A 147 -9.86 -12.88 -8.16
C MET A 147 -9.17 -12.24 -6.96
N SER A 148 -8.87 -13.01 -5.92
CA SER A 148 -8.06 -12.54 -4.79
C SER A 148 -6.67 -12.07 -5.23
N PHE A 149 -6.04 -12.77 -6.17
CA PHE A 149 -4.73 -12.40 -6.71
C PHE A 149 -4.81 -11.09 -7.50
N LEU A 150 -5.78 -10.97 -8.40
CA LEU A 150 -6.01 -9.76 -9.19
C LEU A 150 -6.33 -8.56 -8.30
N PHE A 151 -7.15 -8.76 -7.26
CA PHE A 151 -7.46 -7.72 -6.29
C PHE A 151 -6.24 -7.26 -5.50
N ALA A 152 -5.37 -8.17 -5.07
CA ALA A 152 -4.14 -7.83 -4.35
C ALA A 152 -3.19 -6.98 -5.22
N ILE A 153 -3.03 -7.33 -6.49
CA ILE A 153 -2.22 -6.54 -7.44
C ILE A 153 -2.85 -5.17 -7.69
N LEU A 154 -4.15 -5.13 -7.99
CA LEU A 154 -4.87 -3.90 -8.29
C LEU A 154 -4.86 -2.95 -7.09
N SER A 155 -5.17 -3.44 -5.88
CA SER A 155 -5.13 -2.64 -4.66
C SER A 155 -3.74 -2.09 -4.37
N SER A 156 -2.68 -2.85 -4.66
CA SER A 156 -1.28 -2.39 -4.55
C SER A 156 -0.94 -1.28 -5.54
N PHE A 157 -1.45 -1.38 -6.78
CA PHE A 157 -1.29 -0.32 -7.79
C PHE A 157 -1.96 0.97 -7.34
N VAL A 158 -3.22 0.87 -6.93
CA VAL A 158 -4.05 2.01 -6.55
C VAL A 158 -3.49 2.69 -5.30
N PHE A 159 -3.04 1.91 -4.32
CA PHE A 159 -2.39 2.43 -3.12
C PHE A 159 -1.09 3.17 -3.44
N SER A 160 -0.22 2.59 -4.26
CA SER A 160 0.99 3.27 -4.72
C SER A 160 0.69 4.56 -5.48
N LEU A 161 -0.35 4.60 -6.32
CA LEU A 161 -0.79 5.81 -6.99
C LEU A 161 -1.30 6.87 -6.00
N GLY A 162 -2.06 6.47 -4.99
CA GLY A 162 -2.51 7.34 -3.90
C GLY A 162 -1.33 7.93 -3.11
N CYS A 163 -0.32 7.12 -2.80
CA CYS A 163 0.92 7.57 -2.18
C CYS A 163 1.72 8.51 -3.10
N ILE A 164 1.79 8.25 -4.40
CA ILE A 164 2.43 9.17 -5.36
C ILE A 164 1.70 10.52 -5.37
N LEU A 165 0.37 10.53 -5.42
CA LEU A 165 -0.42 11.75 -5.37
C LEU A 165 -0.14 12.52 -4.07
N THR A 166 -0.25 11.84 -2.94
CA THR A 166 -0.05 12.42 -1.60
C THR A 166 1.37 12.98 -1.46
N GLY A 167 2.39 12.21 -1.81
CA GLY A 167 3.78 12.63 -1.82
C GLY A 167 4.03 13.82 -2.75
N SER A 168 3.31 13.87 -3.87
CA SER A 168 3.38 14.99 -4.81
C SER A 168 2.78 16.26 -4.22
N ILE A 169 1.62 16.19 -3.57
CA ILE A 169 1.02 17.32 -2.87
C ILE A 169 1.97 17.85 -1.80
N PHE A 170 2.53 16.96 -0.98
CA PHE A 170 3.50 17.34 0.05
C PHE A 170 4.76 18.00 -0.49
N SER A 171 5.20 17.62 -1.69
CA SER A 171 6.37 18.22 -2.32
C SER A 171 6.17 19.63 -2.86
N LEU A 172 4.92 20.13 -2.90
CA LEU A 172 4.65 21.54 -3.20
C LEU A 172 5.06 22.47 -2.05
N PHE A 173 5.13 21.96 -0.82
CA PHE A 173 5.47 22.76 0.36
C PHE A 173 6.99 22.80 0.60
N ALA A 174 7.47 23.89 1.20
CA ALA A 174 8.87 23.96 1.65
C ALA A 174 9.16 22.94 2.76
N LYS A 175 10.43 22.54 2.95
CA LYS A 175 10.81 21.53 3.96
C LYS A 175 10.22 21.84 5.35
N LYS A 176 10.25 23.11 5.78
CA LYS A 176 9.69 23.56 7.08
C LYS A 176 8.16 23.42 7.12
N GLN A 177 7.46 23.90 6.09
CA GLN A 177 6.00 23.82 5.99
C GLN A 177 5.52 22.37 5.93
N ARG A 178 6.23 21.49 5.20
CA ARG A 178 5.91 20.06 5.12
C ARG A 178 5.92 19.41 6.50
N ARG A 179 6.89 19.72 7.35
CA ARG A 179 6.95 19.20 8.74
C ARG A 179 5.75 19.68 9.57
N LEU A 180 5.40 20.97 9.46
CA LEU A 180 4.26 21.54 10.18
C LEU A 180 2.93 20.90 9.74
N VAL A 181 2.72 20.70 8.43
CA VAL A 181 1.51 20.06 7.91
C VAL A 181 1.41 18.61 8.38
N ILE A 182 2.52 17.87 8.41
CA ILE A 182 2.53 16.48 8.93
C ILE A 182 2.16 16.46 10.41
N LEU A 183 2.73 17.37 11.22
CA LEU A 183 2.43 17.46 12.64
C LEU A 183 0.98 17.88 12.90
N ALA A 184 0.45 18.81 12.10
CA ALA A 184 -0.95 19.21 12.14
C ALA A 184 -1.90 18.05 11.77
N MET A 185 -1.57 17.25 10.74
CA MET A 185 -2.38 16.09 10.41
C MET A 185 -2.35 15.01 11.49
N LEU A 186 -1.18 14.75 12.09
CA LEU A 186 -1.05 13.79 13.18
C LEU A 186 -1.87 14.21 14.41
N THR A 187 -1.79 15.48 14.78
CA THR A 187 -2.57 16.02 15.91
C THR A 187 -4.07 15.99 15.62
N LEU A 188 -4.50 16.40 14.43
CA LEU A 188 -5.90 16.27 14.00
C LEU A 188 -6.39 14.82 14.02
N PHE A 189 -5.56 13.87 13.59
CA PHE A 189 -5.90 12.44 13.64
C PHE A 189 -6.12 11.96 15.08
N ILE A 190 -5.22 12.31 16.01
CA ILE A 190 -5.36 11.94 17.43
C ILE A 190 -6.63 12.56 18.03
N VAL A 191 -6.88 13.85 17.75
CA VAL A 191 -8.09 14.54 18.22
C VAL A 191 -9.36 13.93 17.62
N ALA A 192 -9.33 13.57 16.33
CA ALA A 192 -10.45 12.90 15.67
C ALA A 192 -10.74 11.54 16.31
N VAL A 193 -9.72 10.72 16.57
CA VAL A 193 -9.90 9.43 17.25
C VAL A 193 -10.46 9.63 18.67
N ALA A 194 -9.90 10.58 19.43
CA ALA A 194 -10.36 10.86 20.79
C ALA A 194 -11.82 11.37 20.82
N THR A 195 -12.20 12.23 19.88
CA THR A 195 -13.57 12.76 19.78
C THR A 195 -14.55 11.68 19.34
N ILE A 196 -14.20 10.83 18.38
CA ILE A 196 -15.02 9.68 17.98
C ILE A 196 -15.19 8.71 19.15
N SER A 197 -14.13 8.41 19.89
CA SER A 197 -14.20 7.52 21.06
C SER A 197 -15.12 8.09 22.15
N ASN A 198 -14.97 9.37 22.48
CA ASN A 198 -15.80 10.04 23.50
C ASN A 198 -17.27 10.14 23.05
N ALA A 199 -17.51 10.38 21.75
CA ALA A 199 -18.86 10.37 21.19
C ALA A 199 -19.49 8.96 21.23
N TYR A 200 -18.69 7.92 20.97
CA TYR A 200 -19.12 6.53 21.08
C TYR A 200 -19.55 6.18 22.50
N ASP A 201 -18.73 6.52 23.50
CA ASP A 201 -19.03 6.22 24.91
C ASP A 201 -20.30 6.91 25.41
N LYS A 202 -20.63 8.09 24.86
CA LYS A 202 -21.79 8.89 25.29
C LYS A 202 -23.08 8.56 24.55
N ASN A 203 -23.02 8.37 23.23
CA ASN A 203 -24.21 8.34 22.37
C ASN A 203 -24.36 7.04 21.57
N GLY A 204 -23.39 6.12 21.67
CA GLY A 204 -23.29 4.99 20.74
C GLY A 204 -22.96 5.42 19.31
N PHE A 205 -22.77 4.45 18.41
CA PHE A 205 -22.38 4.73 17.02
C PHE A 205 -23.60 5.06 16.15
N THR A 206 -24.14 6.27 16.27
CA THR A 206 -25.19 6.77 15.35
C THR A 206 -24.55 7.43 14.14
N VAL A 207 -24.32 6.65 13.08
CA VAL A 207 -23.89 7.18 11.78
C VAL A 207 -25.12 7.53 10.95
N ALA A 208 -25.06 8.66 10.25
CA ALA A 208 -26.14 9.06 9.36
C ALA A 208 -26.48 7.93 8.37
N PRO A 209 -27.76 7.59 8.18
CA PRO A 209 -28.16 6.42 7.37
C PRO A 209 -27.62 6.48 5.94
N LYS A 210 -27.50 7.68 5.36
CA LYS A 210 -26.89 7.90 4.04
C LYS A 210 -25.41 7.48 3.96
N ILE A 211 -24.64 7.67 5.04
CA ILE A 211 -23.24 7.26 5.10
C ILE A 211 -23.16 5.73 5.17
N ILE A 212 -24.05 5.09 5.94
CA ILE A 212 -24.13 3.63 6.01
C ILE A 212 -24.49 3.04 4.65
N GLU A 213 -25.48 3.61 3.95
CA GLU A 213 -25.86 3.18 2.60
C GLU A 213 -24.71 3.33 1.60
N LEU A 214 -23.96 4.44 1.67
CA LEU A 214 -22.78 4.64 0.84
C LEU A 214 -21.69 3.60 1.14
N LEU A 215 -21.38 3.35 2.41
CA LEU A 215 -20.37 2.35 2.81
C LEU A 215 -20.79 0.93 2.40
N ASN A 216 -22.06 0.60 2.55
CA ASN A 216 -22.62 -0.68 2.10
C ASN A 216 -22.51 -0.82 0.58
N PHE A 217 -22.81 0.24 -0.18
CA PHE A 217 -22.64 0.25 -1.63
C PHE A 217 -21.18 0.02 -2.04
N LEU A 218 -20.23 0.77 -1.45
CA LEU A 218 -18.79 0.63 -1.72
C LEU A 218 -18.25 -0.75 -1.34
N ALA A 219 -18.73 -1.32 -0.23
CA ALA A 219 -18.37 -2.67 0.20
C ALA A 219 -19.04 -3.78 -0.64
N GLY A 220 -19.99 -3.44 -1.52
CA GLY A 220 -20.76 -4.42 -2.29
C GLY A 220 -21.75 -5.23 -1.44
N TYR A 221 -22.27 -4.64 -0.37
CA TYR A 221 -23.35 -5.20 0.43
C TYR A 221 -24.69 -4.99 -0.25
N ASP A 222 -25.41 -6.08 -0.48
CA ASP A 222 -26.81 -6.08 -0.92
C ASP A 222 -27.70 -6.60 0.21
N LYS A 223 -28.82 -5.90 0.47
CA LYS A 223 -29.83 -6.29 1.47
C LYS A 223 -30.41 -7.68 1.17
N SER A 224 -30.42 -8.13 -0.09
CA SER A 224 -30.85 -9.47 -0.48
C SER A 224 -29.85 -10.59 -0.10
N SER A 225 -28.62 -10.21 0.25
CA SER A 225 -27.48 -11.09 0.54
C SER A 225 -27.13 -11.13 2.03
N ALA A 226 -28.06 -10.77 2.92
CA ALA A 226 -27.84 -10.85 4.37
C ALA A 226 -27.40 -12.27 4.78
N GLY A 227 -26.17 -12.40 5.29
CA GLY A 227 -25.55 -13.68 5.67
C GLY A 227 -24.77 -14.41 4.55
N LYS A 228 -24.71 -13.85 3.33
CA LYS A 228 -23.88 -14.33 2.23
C LYS A 228 -22.62 -13.45 2.08
N ALA A 229 -21.59 -13.99 1.45
CA ALA A 229 -20.37 -13.23 1.15
C ALA A 229 -20.69 -11.99 0.30
N LEU A 230 -19.96 -10.90 0.55
CA LEU A 230 -20.16 -9.63 -0.15
C LEU A 230 -19.87 -9.75 -1.64
N ASN A 231 -20.40 -8.84 -2.45
CA ASN A 231 -20.10 -8.78 -3.88
C ASN A 231 -18.78 -8.02 -4.13
N PRO A 232 -17.72 -8.65 -4.66
CA PRO A 232 -16.43 -7.99 -4.88
C PRO A 232 -16.46 -6.97 -6.03
N THR A 233 -17.50 -6.95 -6.87
CA THR A 233 -17.56 -6.13 -8.09
C THR A 233 -17.45 -4.64 -7.80
N MET A 234 -18.14 -4.15 -6.75
CA MET A 234 -18.11 -2.73 -6.38
C MET A 234 -16.70 -2.29 -5.92
N PRO A 235 -16.03 -3.00 -4.99
CA PRO A 235 -14.63 -2.72 -4.65
C PRO A 235 -13.67 -2.69 -5.84
N PHE A 236 -13.84 -3.57 -6.84
CA PHE A 236 -13.02 -3.53 -8.05
C PHE A 236 -13.23 -2.24 -8.85
N ILE A 237 -14.48 -1.82 -9.04
CA ILE A 237 -14.84 -0.58 -9.74
C ILE A 237 -14.26 0.62 -8.98
N ASP A 238 -14.44 0.66 -7.67
CA ASP A 238 -13.96 1.75 -6.82
C ASP A 238 -12.44 1.90 -6.89
N LEU A 239 -11.70 0.79 -6.84
CA LEU A 239 -10.25 0.78 -7.00
C LEU A 239 -9.83 1.32 -8.37
N ILE A 240 -10.51 0.92 -9.45
CA ILE A 240 -10.19 1.41 -10.80
C ILE A 240 -10.43 2.91 -10.90
N ILE A 241 -11.59 3.39 -10.46
CA ILE A 241 -11.95 4.82 -10.50
C ILE A 241 -10.94 5.62 -9.66
N PHE A 242 -10.66 5.19 -8.43
CA PHE A 242 -9.72 5.86 -7.55
C PHE A 242 -8.29 5.86 -8.11
N GLY A 243 -7.88 4.77 -8.77
CA GLY A 243 -6.60 4.68 -9.47
C GLY A 243 -6.47 5.68 -10.61
N ILE A 244 -7.50 5.80 -11.45
CA ILE A 244 -7.55 6.77 -12.56
C ILE A 244 -7.49 8.20 -12.02
N VAL A 245 -8.34 8.53 -11.04
CA VAL A 245 -8.38 9.86 -10.43
C VAL A 245 -7.04 10.19 -9.78
N SER A 246 -6.46 9.27 -9.01
CA SER A 246 -5.16 9.48 -8.35
C SER A 246 -4.04 9.72 -9.36
N SER A 247 -4.02 8.96 -10.46
CA SER A 247 -3.07 9.11 -11.55
C SER A 247 -3.19 10.49 -12.22
N LEU A 248 -4.40 10.90 -12.61
CA LEU A 248 -4.66 12.19 -13.25
C LEU A 248 -4.33 13.38 -12.33
N CYS A 249 -4.79 13.33 -11.07
CA CYS A 249 -4.48 14.35 -10.08
C CYS A 249 -2.97 14.45 -9.83
N SER A 250 -2.26 13.31 -9.78
CA SER A 250 -0.80 13.32 -9.56
C SER A 250 -0.06 14.03 -10.70
N LEU A 251 -0.50 13.86 -11.95
CA LEU A 251 0.06 14.56 -13.10
C LEU A 251 -0.14 16.08 -12.97
N GLN A 252 -1.35 16.51 -12.61
CA GLN A 252 -1.67 17.93 -12.44
C GLN A 252 -0.84 18.58 -11.33
N VAL A 253 -0.64 17.86 -10.23
CA VAL A 253 0.19 18.33 -9.12
C VAL A 253 1.67 18.41 -9.52
N MET A 254 2.21 17.39 -10.20
CA MET A 254 3.61 17.37 -10.67
C MET A 254 3.92 18.46 -11.70
N LYS A 255 2.94 18.85 -12.53
CA LYS A 255 3.07 20.01 -13.43
C LYS A 255 3.33 21.31 -12.68
N ARG A 256 2.93 21.43 -11.41
CA ARG A 256 3.12 22.63 -10.58
C ARG A 256 4.40 22.62 -9.75
N PHE A 257 5.24 21.59 -9.86
CA PHE A 257 6.50 21.54 -9.10
C PHE A 257 7.46 22.66 -9.52
N LYS A 258 8.00 23.35 -8.52
CA LYS A 258 9.08 24.32 -8.67
C LYS A 258 10.39 23.64 -8.29
N VAL A 259 11.42 23.80 -9.13
CA VAL A 259 12.78 23.34 -8.79
C VAL A 259 13.35 24.33 -7.77
N ARG A 260 13.62 23.87 -6.55
CA ARG A 260 14.19 24.68 -5.48
C ARG A 260 15.61 24.22 -5.15
N ASN A 261 16.50 25.20 -4.99
CA ASN A 261 17.83 25.02 -4.42
C ASN A 261 17.72 25.14 -2.89
N GLU A 262 17.01 24.19 -2.27
CA GLU A 262 16.94 24.00 -0.81
C GLU A 262 17.81 22.82 -0.37
#